data_AF-A0A3D8T4Z7-F1
#
_entry.id   AF-A0A3D8T4Z7-F1
#
_cell.length_a   1.000
_cell.length_b   1.000
_cell.length_c   1.000
_cell.angle_alpha   90.00
_cell.angle_beta   90.00
_cell.angle_gamma   90.00
#
_symmetry.space_group_name_H-M   'P 1'
#
loop_
_entity.id
_entity.type
_entity.pdbx_description
1 polymer ?
#
loop_
_entity_poly.entity_id
_entity_poly.type
_entity_poly.pdbx_seq_one_letter_code
_entity_poly.pdbx_strand_id
1 'polypeptide(L)'
;MDQLPLSPPSEPVSRSSPDTTAPTIPLDTPLRAIPIHPLLPDIRVPDSLPPHQYNPITCAALETDNEHMRAELEQLRKEFPTPDAALKAQEQAARELKQKLEDAEKKREEVQRAMDKKIKERNTELKVLEKFQDGKGAALAAA
;
A
#
# COMPACT_ATOMS: atom_id res chain seq x y z
N MET A 1 12.12 9.69 -42.74
CA MET A 1 12.71 8.35 -42.93
C MET A 1 12.34 7.56 -41.68
N ASP A 2 11.06 7.25 -41.57
CA ASP A 2 10.45 6.59 -40.41
C ASP A 2 10.65 5.08 -40.55
N GLN A 3 11.75 4.55 -40.02
CA GLN A 3 11.94 3.11 -39.92
C GLN A 3 11.29 2.61 -38.62
N LEU A 4 10.20 1.84 -38.77
CA LEU A 4 9.65 1.04 -37.67
C LEU A 4 10.72 0.07 -37.13
N PRO A 5 10.69 -0.26 -35.83
CA PRO A 5 11.64 -1.21 -35.27
C PRO A 5 11.47 -2.60 -35.90
N LEU A 6 12.61 -3.23 -36.17
CA LEU A 6 12.71 -4.56 -36.76
C LEU A 6 11.95 -5.58 -35.91
N SER A 7 11.04 -6.31 -36.54
CA SER A 7 10.31 -7.42 -35.91
C SER A 7 11.28 -8.53 -35.45
N PRO A 8 10.94 -9.28 -34.39
CA PRO A 8 11.77 -10.39 -33.93
C PRO A 8 11.93 -11.47 -35.01
N PRO A 9 13.00 -12.28 -34.96
CA PRO A 9 13.26 -13.31 -35.96
C PRO A 9 12.12 -14.33 -35.99
N SER A 10 11.76 -14.78 -37.19
CA SER A 10 10.75 -15.84 -37.37
C SER A 10 11.18 -17.11 -36.64
N GLU A 11 10.27 -17.66 -35.84
CA GLU A 11 10.45 -18.98 -35.22
C GLU A 11 10.76 -20.03 -36.30
N PRO A 12 11.65 -20.99 -36.00
CA PRO A 12 11.95 -22.06 -36.94
C PRO A 12 10.65 -22.82 -37.24
N VAL A 13 10.31 -22.90 -38.52
CA VAL A 13 9.26 -23.78 -39.05
C VAL A 13 9.62 -25.21 -38.69
N SER A 14 9.11 -25.69 -37.56
CA SER A 14 9.10 -27.09 -37.20
C SER A 14 7.71 -27.45 -36.75
N ARG A 15 6.95 -27.87 -37.78
CA ARG A 15 5.76 -28.72 -37.73
C ARG A 15 4.52 -28.08 -37.10
N SER A 16 3.59 -27.78 -38.00
CA SER A 16 2.15 -28.05 -37.91
C SER A 16 1.45 -27.71 -36.59
N SER A 17 0.31 -27.03 -36.71
CA SER A 17 -0.86 -27.14 -35.81
C SER A 17 -0.75 -28.37 -34.90
N PRO A 18 -0.89 -28.26 -33.56
CA PRO A 18 -0.76 -29.44 -32.71
C PRO A 18 -1.75 -30.47 -33.23
N ASP A 19 -1.18 -31.49 -33.86
CA ASP A 19 -1.88 -32.64 -34.35
C ASP A 19 -2.56 -33.20 -33.10
N THR A 20 -3.89 -33.27 -33.12
CA THR A 20 -4.75 -33.75 -32.03
C THR A 20 -4.57 -35.27 -31.86
N THR A 21 -3.32 -35.72 -31.76
CA THR A 21 -2.89 -37.12 -31.77
C THR A 21 -1.80 -37.40 -30.73
N ALA A 22 -1.25 -36.40 -30.06
CA ALA A 22 -0.52 -36.63 -28.81
C ALA A 22 -1.53 -36.90 -27.69
N PRO A 23 -1.48 -38.06 -27.00
CA PRO A 23 -2.42 -38.35 -25.92
C PRO A 23 -2.25 -37.30 -24.83
N THR A 24 -3.32 -36.53 -24.59
CA THR A 24 -3.40 -35.59 -23.48
C THR A 24 -3.16 -36.38 -22.21
N ILE A 25 -2.02 -36.18 -21.57
CA ILE A 25 -1.64 -36.85 -20.33
C ILE A 25 -2.71 -36.52 -19.28
N PRO A 26 -3.50 -37.49 -18.78
CA PRO A 26 -4.56 -37.21 -17.80
C PRO A 26 -4.01 -36.54 -16.53
N LEU A 27 -4.84 -35.72 -15.88
CA LEU A 27 -4.46 -34.99 -14.65
C LEU A 27 -3.96 -35.93 -13.56
N ASP A 28 -4.54 -37.12 -13.47
CA ASP A 28 -4.24 -38.12 -12.44
C ASP A 28 -3.01 -38.98 -12.74
N THR A 29 -2.30 -38.70 -13.84
CA THR A 29 -1.11 -39.49 -14.17
C THR A 29 0.10 -39.12 -13.33
N PRO A 30 0.90 -40.10 -12.88
CA PRO A 30 2.09 -39.86 -12.07
C PRO A 30 3.17 -39.07 -12.83
N LEU A 31 3.10 -39.04 -14.16
CA LEU A 31 3.99 -38.23 -15.00
C LEU A 31 3.86 -36.73 -14.73
N ARG A 32 2.68 -36.25 -14.29
CA ARG A 32 2.47 -34.85 -13.91
C ARG A 32 2.98 -34.53 -12.50
N ALA A 33 3.28 -35.54 -11.69
CA ALA A 33 3.81 -35.38 -10.34
C ALA A 33 5.34 -35.35 -10.28
N ILE A 34 6.03 -35.58 -11.40
CA ILE A 34 7.49 -35.52 -11.45
C ILE A 34 7.89 -34.07 -11.78
N PRO A 35 8.72 -33.41 -10.95
CA PRO A 35 9.22 -32.08 -11.25
C PRO A 35 9.94 -32.05 -12.60
N ILE A 36 9.67 -31.02 -13.40
CA ILE A 36 10.32 -30.84 -14.71
C ILE A 36 11.85 -30.63 -14.58
N HIS A 37 12.33 -30.31 -13.38
CA HIS A 37 13.74 -30.11 -13.09
C HIS A 37 14.07 -30.55 -11.65
N PRO A 38 15.23 -31.18 -11.39
CA PRO A 38 15.60 -31.70 -10.07
C PRO A 38 15.77 -30.64 -8.98
N LEU A 39 15.94 -29.37 -9.35
CA LEU A 39 16.00 -28.24 -8.41
C LEU A 39 14.63 -27.63 -8.07
N LEU A 40 13.57 -28.07 -8.75
CA LEU A 40 12.23 -27.60 -8.45
C LEU A 40 11.64 -28.43 -7.30
N PRO A 41 10.99 -27.78 -6.32
CA PRO A 41 10.32 -28.49 -5.25
C PRO A 41 9.18 -29.36 -5.80
N ASP A 42 9.02 -30.54 -5.22
CA ASP A 42 7.89 -31.44 -5.48
C ASP A 42 6.62 -30.80 -4.90
N ILE A 43 5.77 -30.22 -5.75
CA ILE A 43 4.50 -29.62 -5.32
C ILE A 43 3.46 -30.73 -5.23
N ARG A 44 3.45 -31.44 -4.10
CA ARG A 44 2.40 -32.41 -3.79
C ARG A 44 1.16 -31.66 -3.31
N VAL A 45 0.13 -31.59 -4.16
CA VAL A 45 -1.22 -31.24 -3.73
C VAL A 45 -1.74 -32.44 -2.92
N PRO A 46 -2.14 -32.29 -1.65
CA PRO A 46 -2.68 -33.39 -0.87
C PRO A 46 -4.00 -33.89 -1.48
N ASP A 47 -4.18 -35.20 -1.54
CA ASP A 47 -5.29 -35.87 -2.26
C ASP A 47 -6.69 -35.48 -1.75
N SER A 48 -6.80 -35.00 -0.51
CA SER A 48 -8.04 -34.50 0.08
C SER A 48 -7.72 -33.39 1.08
N LEU A 49 -7.89 -32.14 0.64
CA LEU A 49 -7.87 -30.99 1.53
C LEU A 49 -9.31 -30.55 1.84
N PRO A 50 -9.62 -30.25 3.12
CA PRO A 50 -10.88 -29.63 3.47
C PRO A 50 -11.08 -28.32 2.68
N PRO A 51 -12.28 -28.09 2.11
CA PRO A 51 -12.58 -26.86 1.39
C PRO A 51 -12.38 -25.63 2.28
N HIS A 52 -11.83 -24.55 1.71
CA HIS A 52 -11.66 -23.24 2.38
C HIS A 52 -10.73 -23.20 3.60
N GLN A 53 -9.93 -24.23 3.85
CA GLN A 53 -8.96 -24.25 4.96
C GLN A 53 -7.51 -24.08 4.51
N TYR A 54 -7.28 -23.94 3.20
CA TYR A 54 -5.93 -23.91 2.62
C TYR A 54 -5.80 -22.78 1.60
N ASN A 55 -4.60 -22.22 1.51
CA ASN A 55 -4.25 -21.26 0.49
C ASN A 55 -4.27 -21.98 -0.89
N PRO A 56 -5.06 -21.52 -1.87
CA PRO A 56 -5.24 -22.22 -3.14
C PRO A 56 -4.00 -22.22 -4.03
N ILE A 57 -3.01 -21.36 -3.73
CA ILE A 57 -1.77 -21.25 -4.51
C ILE A 57 -0.63 -22.02 -3.83
N THR A 58 -0.52 -21.91 -2.52
CA THR A 58 0.61 -22.52 -1.78
C THR A 58 0.27 -23.86 -1.12
N CYS A 59 -1.01 -24.25 -1.10
CA CYS A 59 -1.53 -25.40 -0.35
C CYS A 59 -1.13 -25.40 1.14
N ALA A 60 -0.69 -24.26 1.67
CA ALA A 60 -0.44 -24.09 3.10
C ALA A 60 -1.79 -24.01 3.83
N ALA A 61 -1.86 -24.58 5.03
CA ALA A 61 -3.01 -24.37 5.90
C ALA A 61 -3.20 -22.86 6.06
N LEU A 62 -4.41 -22.36 5.78
CA LEU A 62 -4.77 -21.02 6.20
C LEU A 62 -4.59 -21.01 7.71
N GLU A 63 -3.90 -20.00 8.23
CA GLU A 63 -3.54 -19.82 9.65
C GLU A 63 -4.77 -19.69 10.58
N THR A 64 -5.91 -20.25 10.22
CA THR A 64 -7.07 -20.52 11.05
C THR A 64 -6.73 -21.26 12.35
N ASP A 65 -5.57 -21.94 12.46
CA ASP A 65 -5.03 -22.55 13.69
C ASP A 65 -4.14 -21.61 14.52
N ASN A 66 -3.92 -20.37 14.07
CA ASN A 66 -3.25 -19.36 14.86
C ASN A 66 -4.21 -18.94 15.99
N GLU A 67 -4.05 -19.56 17.16
CA GLU A 67 -4.87 -19.33 18.36
C GLU A 67 -5.05 -17.84 18.67
N HIS A 68 -4.06 -17.01 18.32
CA HIS A 68 -4.16 -15.55 18.43
C HIS A 68 -5.26 -14.97 17.54
N MET A 69 -5.28 -15.32 16.24
CA MET A 69 -6.31 -14.85 15.32
C MET A 69 -7.70 -15.38 15.67
N ARG A 70 -7.78 -16.61 16.20
CA ARG A 70 -9.06 -17.14 16.72
C ARG A 70 -9.56 -16.32 17.89
N ALA A 71 -8.69 -16.04 18.86
CA ALA A 71 -9.03 -15.25 20.03
C ALA A 71 -9.47 -13.82 19.65
N GLU A 72 -8.76 -13.18 18.72
CA GLU A 72 -9.11 -11.87 18.19
C GLU A 72 -10.47 -11.89 17.47
N LEU A 73 -10.73 -12.88 16.62
CA LEU A 73 -12.03 -13.01 15.95
C LEU A 73 -13.18 -13.30 16.93
N GLU A 74 -12.94 -14.11 17.95
CA GLU A 74 -13.93 -14.38 18.98
C GLU A 74 -14.22 -13.12 19.80
N GLN A 75 -13.19 -12.35 20.15
CA GLN A 75 -13.34 -11.06 20.82
C GLN A 75 -14.12 -10.08 19.95
N LEU A 76 -13.80 -9.98 18.66
CA LEU A 76 -14.48 -9.09 17.72
C LEU A 76 -15.97 -9.45 17.57
N ARG A 77 -16.29 -10.75 17.58
CA ARG A 77 -17.68 -11.25 17.58
C ARG A 77 -18.42 -10.96 18.88
N LYS A 78 -17.73 -10.94 20.03
CA LYS A 78 -18.30 -10.53 21.32
C LYS A 78 -18.56 -9.02 21.35
N GLU A 79 -17.65 -8.24 20.80
CA GLU A 79 -17.73 -6.78 20.76
C GLU A 79 -18.77 -6.28 19.75
N PHE A 80 -18.88 -6.95 18.59
CA PHE A 80 -19.83 -6.64 17.54
C PHE A 80 -20.67 -7.88 17.16
N PRO A 81 -21.72 -8.21 17.94
CA PRO A 81 -22.51 -9.42 17.73
C PRO A 81 -23.31 -9.43 16.43
N THR A 82 -23.57 -8.26 15.85
CA THR A 82 -24.32 -8.12 14.59
C THR A 82 -23.54 -7.31 13.57
N PRO A 83 -23.74 -7.56 12.26
CA PRO A 83 -23.15 -6.76 11.19
C PRO A 83 -23.47 -5.26 11.33
N ASP A 84 -24.71 -4.93 11.70
CA ASP A 84 -25.15 -3.55 11.93
C ASP A 84 -24.42 -2.87 13.08
N ALA A 85 -24.10 -3.61 14.16
CA ALA A 85 -23.33 -3.09 15.27
C ALA A 85 -21.88 -2.77 14.85
N ALA A 86 -21.26 -3.66 14.07
CA ALA A 86 -19.94 -3.42 13.50
C ALA A 86 -19.92 -2.19 12.59
N LEU A 87 -20.93 -2.05 11.72
CA LEU A 87 -21.05 -0.90 10.81
C LEU A 87 -21.23 0.42 11.58
N LYS A 88 -22.06 0.44 12.62
CA LYS A 88 -22.24 1.64 13.46
C LYS A 88 -20.96 2.03 14.21
N ALA A 89 -20.24 1.04 14.74
CA ALA A 89 -18.97 1.30 15.41
C ALA A 89 -17.92 1.86 14.44
N GLN A 90 -17.86 1.32 13.23
CA GLN A 90 -17.01 1.85 12.16
C GLN A 90 -17.38 3.28 11.79
N GLU A 91 -18.68 3.57 11.65
CA GLU A 91 -19.15 4.92 11.34
C GLU A 91 -18.79 5.92 12.44
N GLN A 92 -18.97 5.54 13.72
CA GLN A 92 -18.58 6.38 14.85
C GLN A 92 -17.08 6.63 14.87
N ALA A 93 -16.25 5.59 14.70
CA ALA A 93 -14.80 5.73 14.62
C ALA A 93 -14.37 6.65 13.46
N ALA A 94 -15.03 6.53 12.31
CA ALA A 94 -14.79 7.40 11.16
C ALA A 94 -15.15 8.87 11.44
N ARG A 95 -16.28 9.12 12.13
CA ARG A 95 -16.69 10.47 12.53
C ARG A 95 -15.70 11.10 13.51
N GLU A 96 -15.27 10.34 14.52
CA GLU A 96 -14.27 10.80 15.50
C GLU A 96 -12.91 11.09 14.85
N LEU A 97 -12.48 10.25 13.91
CA LEU A 97 -11.25 10.48 13.16
C LEU A 97 -11.35 11.74 12.31
N LYS A 98 -12.48 11.93 11.62
CA LYS A 98 -12.73 13.13 10.82
C LYS A 98 -12.68 14.40 11.67
N GLN A 99 -13.30 14.39 12.85
CA GLN A 99 -13.24 15.53 13.77
C GLN A 99 -11.80 15.82 14.22
N LYS A 100 -11.01 14.79 14.55
CA LYS A 100 -9.61 14.96 14.94
C LYS A 100 -8.76 15.56 13.81
N LEU A 101 -9.03 15.18 12.57
CA LEU A 101 -8.33 15.74 11.40
C LEU A 101 -8.68 17.22 11.21
N GLU A 102 -9.96 17.58 11.31
CA GLU A 102 -10.42 18.97 11.18
C GLU A 102 -9.83 19.85 12.30
N ASP A 103 -9.82 19.37 13.54
CA ASP A 103 -9.23 20.10 14.67
C ASP A 103 -7.71 20.28 14.50
N ALA A 104 -7.02 19.27 13.98
CA ALA A 104 -5.59 19.33 13.70
C ALA A 104 -5.28 20.31 12.55
N GLU A 105 -6.10 20.31 11.51
CA GLU A 105 -5.99 21.25 10.39
C GLU A 105 -6.20 22.69 10.85
N LYS A 106 -7.24 22.95 11.64
CA LYS A 106 -7.52 24.27 12.21
C LYS A 106 -6.36 24.78 13.06
N LYS A 107 -5.80 23.94 13.94
CA LYS A 107 -4.62 24.29 14.75
C LYS A 107 -3.41 24.62 13.87
N ARG A 108 -3.19 23.86 12.80
CA ARG A 108 -2.10 24.12 11.85
C ARG A 108 -2.30 25.47 11.16
N GLU A 109 -3.52 25.79 10.75
CA GLU A 109 -3.83 27.08 10.14
C GLU A 109 -3.62 28.25 11.11
N GLU A 110 -4.07 28.12 12.36
CA GLU A 110 -3.88 29.13 13.40
C GLU A 110 -2.39 29.40 13.67
N VAL A 111 -1.58 28.34 13.79
CA VAL A 111 -0.13 28.45 13.97
C VAL A 111 0.52 29.13 12.76
N GLN A 112 0.12 28.77 11.54
CA GLN A 112 0.65 29.40 10.33
C GLN A 112 0.31 30.88 10.28
N ARG A 113 -0.94 31.26 10.56
CA ARG A 113 -1.36 32.67 10.62
C ARG A 113 -0.58 33.45 11.68
N ALA A 114 -0.33 32.86 12.85
CA ALA A 114 0.47 33.47 13.90
C ALA A 114 1.94 33.66 13.46
N MET A 115 2.51 32.67 12.78
CA MET A 115 3.86 32.76 12.21
C MET A 115 3.95 33.90 11.17
N ASP A 116 3.01 33.95 10.23
CA ASP A 116 2.98 34.99 9.19
C ASP A 116 2.84 36.39 9.79
N LYS A 117 2.03 36.54 10.85
CA LYS A 117 1.91 37.79 11.59
C LYS A 117 3.24 38.18 12.23
N LYS A 118 3.91 37.25 12.91
CA LYS A 118 5.23 37.49 13.53
C LYS A 118 6.31 37.82 12.51
N ILE A 119 6.27 37.19 11.34
CA ILE A 119 7.17 37.50 10.22
C ILE A 119 6.97 38.96 9.76
N LYS A 120 5.70 39.38 9.59
CA LYS A 120 5.38 40.76 9.20
C LYS A 120 5.84 41.78 10.25
N GLU A 121 5.55 41.54 11.52
CA GLU A 121 6.00 42.39 12.64
C GLU A 121 7.54 42.53 12.62
N ARG A 122 8.26 41.41 12.59
CA ARG A 122 9.73 41.39 12.57
C ARG A 122 10.31 42.09 11.33
N ASN A 123 9.70 41.94 10.16
CA ASN A 123 10.11 42.67 8.94
C ASN A 123 9.93 44.19 9.10
N THR A 124 8.82 44.63 9.70
CA THR A 124 8.59 46.06 9.93
C THR A 124 9.58 46.63 10.94
N GLU A 125 9.86 45.91 12.03
CA GLU A 125 10.85 46.31 13.03
C GLU A 125 12.26 46.40 12.43
N LEU A 126 12.67 45.40 11.62
CA LEU A 126 13.95 45.43 10.91
C LEU A 126 14.06 46.64 9.97
N LYS A 127 13.00 46.92 9.21
CA LYS A 127 12.98 48.09 8.30
C LYS A 127 13.08 49.42 9.06
N VAL A 128 12.48 49.51 10.25
CA VAL A 128 12.61 50.70 11.11
C VAL A 128 14.03 50.81 11.64
N LEU A 129 14.60 49.72 12.16
CA LEU A 129 15.98 49.66 12.65
C LEU A 129 17.00 50.04 11.58
N GLU A 130 16.85 49.53 10.36
CA GLU A 130 17.69 49.86 9.20
C GLU A 130 17.68 51.37 8.93
N LYS A 131 16.51 51.99 8.82
CA LYS A 131 16.39 53.44 8.62
C LYS A 131 17.03 54.26 9.75
N PHE A 132 16.90 53.82 11.00
CA PHE A 132 17.54 54.48 12.14
C PHE A 132 19.06 54.37 12.07
N GLN A 133 19.59 53.21 11.68
CA GLN A 133 21.03 53.01 11.50
C GLN A 133 21.58 53.82 10.32
N ASP A 134 20.86 53.87 9.20
CA ASP A 134 21.24 54.71 8.04
C ASP A 134 21.27 56.19 8.42
N GLY A 135 20.25 56.67 9.13
CA GLY A 135 20.19 58.05 9.62
C GLY A 135 21.27 58.38 10.65
N LYS A 136 21.59 57.44 11.55
CA LYS A 136 22.67 57.59 12.54
C LYS A 136 24.05 57.49 11.89
N GLY A 137 24.21 56.65 10.87
CA GLY A 137 25.42 56.54 10.05
C GLY A 137 25.67 57.81 9.25
N ALA A 138 24.63 58.42 8.68
CA ALA A 138 24.73 59.72 8.04
C ALA A 138 25.07 60.85 9.02
N ALA A 139 24.53 60.82 10.25
CA ALA A 139 24.86 61.80 11.29
C ALA A 139 26.29 61.64 11.85
N LEU A 140 26.82 60.42 11.93
CA LEU A 140 28.20 60.14 12.34
C LEU A 140 29.23 60.38 11.23
N ALA A 141 28.84 60.29 9.96
CA ALA A 141 29.71 60.59 8.82
C ALA A 141 29.79 62.10 8.50
N ALA A 142 28.88 62.91 9.06
CA ALA A 142 28.82 64.37 8.88
C ALA A 142 29.43 65.16 10.05
N ALA A 143 29.99 64.48 11.05
CA ALA A 143 30.69 65.04 12.21
C ALA A 143 32.19 64.72 12.14
#